data_AF-A0A165HX37-F1
#
_entry.id   AF-A0A165HX37-F1
#
_cell.length_a   1.000
_cell.length_b   1.000
_cell.length_c   1.000
_cell.angle_alpha   90.00
_cell.angle_beta   90.00
_cell.angle_gamma   90.00
#
_symmetry.space_group_name_H-M   'P 1'
#
loop_
_entity.id
_entity.type
_entity.pdbx_description
1 polymer ?
#
loop_
_entity_poly.entity_id
_entity_poly.type
_entity_poly.pdbx_seq_one_letter_code
_entity_poly.pdbx_strand_id
1 'polypeptide(L)'
;MPLSREELRAQARYIREKLGPLVIRDGADILHRDSLENVEAFFSELARTEVDIDILRFTRIDKALLEMSAMGSRWPTYLVDMAESTVREWEKRLGDIRHLRTALWAPSGRMVSKEKKGWLVDKGDPAKAHVVGHNWIRAGDWWIKPACAFRDGAIDNPKGGITADDDGAYAILLSGKEELEGSEPNSIIYRPDPTDPKRFKLMKNLELRMPVRMLRSWRLQSVWGPRAGVRYDGLYRVTGWSTKLEDGLITFTFYLGRNEDQPPMSQVMRHPTAEEIDDWKDYQEIKSQFRGIGLASPPSEKQWLMDSARDSGYFSRRASKE
;
A
#
# COMPACT_ATOMS: atom_id res chain seq x y z
N MET A 1 19.49 10.28 -24.65
CA MET A 1 18.04 10.46 -24.93
C MET A 1 17.41 10.87 -23.60
N PRO A 2 16.41 11.77 -23.53
CA PRO A 2 15.78 12.09 -22.26
C PRO A 2 15.11 10.85 -21.66
N LEU A 3 15.20 10.68 -20.34
CA LEU A 3 14.62 9.54 -19.64
C LEU A 3 13.09 9.58 -19.72
N SER A 4 12.46 8.46 -20.05
CA SER A 4 11.01 8.32 -20.00
C SER A 4 10.49 8.29 -18.55
N ARG A 5 9.23 8.65 -18.34
CA ARG A 5 8.60 8.58 -17.01
C ARG A 5 8.57 7.14 -16.46
N GLU A 6 8.47 6.13 -17.32
CA GLU A 6 8.52 4.73 -16.92
C GLU A 6 9.93 4.34 -16.42
N GLU A 7 10.99 4.79 -17.08
CA GLU A 7 12.38 4.59 -16.64
C GLU A 7 12.66 5.30 -15.32
N LEU A 8 12.20 6.57 -15.17
CA LEU A 8 12.32 7.32 -13.92
C LEU A 8 11.65 6.59 -12.75
N ARG A 9 10.43 6.08 -12.96
CA ARG A 9 9.70 5.31 -11.94
C ARG A 9 10.40 3.99 -11.61
N ALA A 10 10.91 3.28 -12.63
CA ALA A 10 11.65 2.05 -12.43
C ALA A 10 12.92 2.29 -11.59
N GLN A 11 13.65 3.38 -11.85
CA GLN A 11 14.83 3.76 -11.10
C GLN A 11 14.50 4.20 -9.67
N ALA A 12 13.44 4.99 -9.47
CA ALA A 12 12.97 5.34 -8.13
C ALA A 12 12.68 4.09 -7.28
N ARG A 13 12.01 3.08 -7.86
CA ARG A 13 11.77 1.78 -7.21
C ARG A 13 13.05 1.02 -6.96
N TYR A 14 13.96 0.96 -7.93
CA TYR A 14 15.23 0.26 -7.77
C TYR A 14 16.04 0.83 -6.59
N ILE A 15 16.17 2.15 -6.54
CA ILE A 15 16.85 2.85 -5.44
C ILE A 15 16.15 2.56 -4.10
N ARG A 16 14.83 2.73 -4.01
CA ARG A 16 14.12 2.67 -2.72
C ARG A 16 13.83 1.25 -2.22
N GLU A 17 13.61 0.30 -3.12
CA GLU A 17 13.18 -1.06 -2.76
C GLU A 17 14.29 -2.10 -2.88
N LYS A 18 15.35 -1.83 -3.64
CA LYS A 18 16.51 -2.75 -3.77
C LYS A 18 17.72 -2.22 -3.04
N LEU A 19 18.18 -1.02 -3.39
CA LEU A 19 19.45 -0.51 -2.87
C LEU A 19 19.32 0.04 -1.44
N GLY A 20 18.30 0.87 -1.19
CA GLY A 20 18.06 1.52 0.10
C GLY A 20 18.09 0.56 1.30
N PRO A 21 17.33 -0.55 1.29
CA PRO A 21 17.34 -1.51 2.39
C PRO A 21 18.71 -2.15 2.66
N LEU A 22 19.49 -2.43 1.60
CA LEU A 22 20.84 -2.98 1.72
C LEU A 22 21.77 -1.95 2.38
N VAL A 23 21.73 -0.72 1.88
CA VAL A 23 22.54 0.39 2.38
C VAL A 23 22.22 0.74 3.84
N ILE A 24 20.95 0.72 4.22
CA ILE A 24 20.51 0.95 5.61
C ILE A 24 21.10 -0.10 6.54
N ARG A 25 21.10 -1.37 6.13
CA ARG A 25 21.54 -2.50 6.95
C ARG A 25 23.06 -2.57 7.06
N ASP A 26 23.74 -2.51 5.91
CA ASP A 26 25.15 -2.91 5.79
C ASP A 26 26.08 -1.75 5.37
N GLY A 27 25.55 -0.55 5.08
CA GLY A 27 26.32 0.58 4.57
C GLY A 27 26.57 0.52 3.05
N ALA A 28 27.35 1.46 2.52
CA ALA A 28 27.59 1.59 1.08
C ALA A 28 28.39 0.42 0.47
N ASP A 29 29.27 -0.21 1.25
CA ASP A 29 30.23 -1.21 0.77
C ASP A 29 29.57 -2.51 0.28
N ILE A 30 28.30 -2.75 0.64
CA ILE A 30 27.52 -3.89 0.15
C ILE A 30 27.09 -3.73 -1.33
N LEU A 31 27.15 -2.50 -1.85
CA LEU A 31 26.72 -2.22 -3.22
C LEU A 31 27.80 -2.64 -4.22
N HIS A 32 27.41 -3.48 -5.18
CA HIS A 32 28.28 -3.83 -6.31
C HIS A 32 28.66 -2.58 -7.11
N ARG A 33 29.90 -2.55 -7.63
CA ARG A 33 30.42 -1.47 -8.47
C ARG A 33 29.46 -1.13 -9.62
N ASP A 34 28.97 -2.13 -10.34
CA ASP A 34 28.03 -1.94 -11.45
C ASP A 34 26.74 -1.23 -11.01
N SER A 35 26.24 -1.50 -9.81
CA SER A 35 25.05 -0.80 -9.28
C SER A 35 25.34 0.66 -9.02
N LEU A 36 26.54 0.99 -8.53
CA LEU A 36 26.96 2.37 -8.28
C LEU A 36 27.15 3.13 -9.60
N GLU A 37 27.85 2.54 -10.56
CA GLU A 37 28.05 3.11 -11.89
C GLU A 37 26.71 3.36 -12.61
N ASN A 38 25.75 2.43 -12.49
CA ASN A 38 24.42 2.60 -13.06
C ASN A 38 23.64 3.76 -12.42
N VAL A 39 23.72 3.93 -11.08
CA VAL A 39 23.05 5.03 -10.38
C VAL A 39 23.70 6.38 -10.73
N GLU A 40 25.03 6.42 -10.83
CA GLU A 40 25.78 7.63 -11.23
C GLU A 40 25.45 8.05 -12.67
N ALA A 41 25.45 7.09 -13.61
CA ALA A 41 25.05 7.34 -14.99
C ALA A 41 23.61 7.85 -15.07
N PHE A 42 22.70 7.21 -14.33
CA PHE A 42 21.31 7.64 -14.24
C PHE A 42 21.19 9.07 -13.69
N PHE A 43 21.90 9.45 -12.62
CA PHE A 43 21.86 10.81 -12.08
C PHE A 43 22.41 11.86 -13.06
N SER A 44 23.45 11.49 -13.82
CA SER A 44 24.00 12.35 -14.87
C SER A 44 22.99 12.61 -15.99
N GLU A 45 22.18 11.62 -16.35
CA GLU A 45 21.09 11.78 -17.31
C GLU A 45 19.87 12.50 -16.72
N LEU A 46 19.55 12.22 -15.46
CA LEU A 46 18.45 12.86 -14.72
C LEU A 46 18.65 14.38 -14.63
N ALA A 47 19.88 14.83 -14.38
CA ALA A 47 20.22 16.25 -14.32
C ALA A 47 19.95 17.00 -15.64
N ARG A 48 19.89 16.30 -16.77
CA ARG A 48 19.59 16.85 -18.11
C ARG A 48 18.15 16.60 -18.56
N THR A 49 17.39 15.82 -17.79
CA THR A 49 16.01 15.45 -18.12
C THR A 49 15.06 16.52 -17.59
N GLU A 50 14.18 17.00 -18.46
CA GLU A 50 13.12 17.93 -18.04
C GLU A 50 12.07 17.17 -17.22
N VAL A 51 11.86 17.63 -15.99
CA VAL A 51 10.93 17.00 -15.03
C VAL A 51 9.98 18.08 -14.52
N ASP A 52 8.68 17.82 -14.59
CA ASP A 52 7.63 18.66 -14.01
C ASP A 52 6.99 18.01 -12.78
N ILE A 53 6.03 18.71 -12.16
CA ILE A 53 5.34 18.23 -10.95
C ILE A 53 4.57 16.92 -11.21
N ASP A 54 4.00 16.73 -12.40
CA ASP A 54 3.20 15.55 -12.70
C ASP A 54 4.09 14.33 -12.92
N ILE A 55 5.27 14.52 -13.53
CA ILE A 55 6.31 13.49 -13.61
C ILE A 55 6.79 13.11 -12.20
N LEU A 56 7.11 14.07 -11.32
CA LEU A 56 7.46 13.75 -9.92
C LEU A 56 6.34 12.99 -9.22
N ARG A 57 5.08 13.43 -9.41
CA ARG A 57 3.91 12.75 -8.86
C ARG A 57 3.65 11.36 -9.44
N PHE A 58 4.12 11.05 -10.63
CA PHE A 58 3.96 9.71 -11.19
C PHE A 58 5.12 8.79 -10.79
N THR A 59 6.34 9.33 -10.80
CA THR A 59 7.58 8.56 -10.72
C THR A 59 8.09 8.38 -9.30
N ARG A 60 7.77 9.31 -8.39
CA ARG A 60 8.32 9.39 -7.02
C ARG A 60 9.84 9.47 -6.99
N ILE A 61 10.46 9.95 -8.07
CA ILE A 61 11.92 10.06 -8.12
C ILE A 61 12.43 11.11 -7.14
N ASP A 62 11.67 12.19 -6.89
CA ASP A 62 11.92 13.15 -5.82
C ASP A 62 12.05 12.47 -4.46
N LYS A 63 11.16 11.54 -4.13
CA LYS A 63 11.20 10.81 -2.86
C LYS A 63 12.45 9.94 -2.75
N ALA A 64 12.87 9.30 -3.84
CA ALA A 64 14.10 8.51 -3.86
C ALA A 64 15.35 9.36 -3.59
N LEU A 65 15.46 10.53 -4.24
CA LEU A 65 16.55 11.47 -4.01
C LEU A 65 16.55 12.02 -2.58
N LEU A 66 15.38 12.45 -2.08
CA LEU A 66 15.23 12.99 -0.72
C LEU A 66 15.58 11.95 0.36
N GLU A 67 15.15 10.71 0.20
CA GLU A 67 15.51 9.60 1.09
C GLU A 67 17.02 9.33 1.06
N MET A 68 17.64 9.35 -0.13
CA MET A 68 19.08 9.17 -0.29
C MET A 68 19.86 10.28 0.42
N SER A 69 19.47 11.54 0.21
CA SER A 69 20.08 12.71 0.88
C SER A 69 19.92 12.64 2.40
N ALA A 70 18.74 12.24 2.90
CA ALA A 70 18.51 12.08 4.33
C ALA A 70 19.38 10.97 4.97
N MET A 71 19.84 10.01 4.17
CA MET A 71 20.70 8.90 4.58
C MET A 71 22.17 9.11 4.17
N GLY A 72 22.63 10.35 4.05
CA GLY A 72 23.92 10.70 3.45
C GLY A 72 25.15 9.97 4.03
N SER A 73 25.13 9.55 5.30
CA SER A 73 26.23 8.78 5.90
C SER A 73 26.28 7.30 5.50
N ARG A 74 25.22 6.79 4.86
CA ARG A 74 25.11 5.39 4.43
C ARG A 74 25.39 5.21 2.95
N TRP A 75 25.22 6.25 2.13
CA TRP A 75 25.49 6.24 0.70
C TRP A 75 26.87 6.82 0.37
N PRO A 76 27.47 6.48 -0.79
CA PRO A 76 28.65 7.18 -1.26
C PRO A 76 28.40 8.68 -1.40
N THR A 77 29.30 9.50 -0.84
CA THR A 77 29.13 10.96 -0.76
C THR A 77 28.86 11.61 -2.11
N TYR A 78 29.54 11.17 -3.18
CA TYR A 78 29.33 11.74 -4.51
C TYR A 78 27.90 11.54 -5.05
N LEU A 79 27.26 10.39 -4.77
CA LEU A 79 25.86 10.15 -5.15
C LEU A 79 24.90 11.03 -4.34
N VAL A 80 25.19 11.21 -3.06
CA VAL A 80 24.43 12.09 -2.18
C VAL A 80 24.50 13.53 -2.69
N ASP A 81 25.69 14.01 -3.05
CA ASP A 81 25.89 15.36 -3.59
C ASP A 81 25.14 15.57 -4.91
N MET A 82 25.13 14.57 -5.80
CA MET A 82 24.35 14.61 -7.05
C MET A 82 22.85 14.66 -6.79
N ALA A 83 22.34 13.84 -5.85
CA ALA A 83 20.94 13.83 -5.46
C ALA A 83 20.51 15.18 -4.86
N GLU A 84 21.29 15.72 -3.93
CA GLU A 84 21.03 17.02 -3.32
C GLU A 84 21.08 18.16 -4.33
N SER A 85 22.05 18.16 -5.23
CA SER A 85 22.16 19.17 -6.29
C SER A 85 20.92 19.15 -7.19
N THR A 86 20.47 17.96 -7.59
CA THR A 86 19.26 17.77 -8.41
C THR A 86 18.00 18.26 -7.68
N VAL A 87 17.83 17.89 -6.40
CA VAL A 87 16.71 18.35 -5.57
C VAL A 87 16.71 19.87 -5.43
N ARG A 88 17.86 20.49 -5.13
CA ARG A 88 17.98 21.95 -5.00
C ARG A 88 17.60 22.67 -6.30
N GLU A 89 17.98 22.13 -7.45
CA GLU A 89 17.63 22.73 -8.74
C GLU A 89 16.12 22.60 -9.05
N TRP A 90 15.53 21.45 -8.74
CA TRP A 90 14.08 21.27 -8.87
C TRP A 90 13.32 22.18 -7.91
N GLU A 91 13.79 22.39 -6.67
CA GLU A 91 13.15 23.30 -5.71
C GLU A 91 13.13 24.76 -6.20
N LYS A 92 14.23 25.24 -6.81
CA LYS A 92 14.28 26.59 -7.39
C LYS A 92 13.26 26.78 -8.51
N ARG A 93 13.06 25.76 -9.34
CA ARG A 93 12.22 25.81 -10.55
C ARG A 93 10.75 25.49 -10.27
N LEU A 94 10.48 24.47 -9.45
CA LEU A 94 9.16 23.89 -9.22
C LEU A 94 8.54 24.28 -7.87
N GLY A 95 9.31 24.92 -6.98
CA GLY A 95 8.87 25.23 -5.62
C GLY A 95 9.07 24.06 -4.66
N ASP A 96 8.26 23.99 -3.61
CA ASP A 96 8.42 22.97 -2.58
C ASP A 96 8.02 21.56 -3.08
N ILE A 97 9.03 20.75 -3.38
CA ILE A 97 8.85 19.35 -3.79
C ILE A 97 8.90 18.37 -2.60
N ARG A 98 9.36 18.80 -1.42
CA ARG A 98 9.47 17.92 -0.24
C ARG A 98 8.09 17.51 0.26
N HIS A 99 7.16 18.46 0.23
CA HIS A 99 5.76 18.26 0.60
C HIS A 99 4.87 17.92 -0.61
N LEU A 100 5.46 17.51 -1.73
CA LEU A 100 4.67 17.09 -2.89
C LEU A 100 3.87 15.83 -2.54
N ARG A 101 2.54 15.98 -2.54
CA ARG A 101 1.58 14.91 -2.25
C ARG A 101 1.15 14.15 -3.49
N THR A 102 0.80 12.88 -3.26
CA THR A 102 0.24 11.92 -4.19
C THR A 102 -1.20 12.28 -4.55
N ALA A 103 -1.58 12.14 -5.83
CA ALA A 103 -2.92 12.46 -6.30
C ALA A 103 -3.93 11.33 -5.96
N LEU A 104 -4.17 11.09 -4.67
CA LEU A 104 -4.93 9.93 -4.19
C LEU A 104 -6.36 9.84 -4.74
N TRP A 105 -7.03 10.98 -4.95
CA TRP A 105 -8.42 11.06 -5.44
C TRP A 105 -8.54 11.27 -6.95
N ALA A 106 -7.43 11.43 -7.66
CA ALA A 106 -7.46 11.56 -9.11
C ALA A 106 -8.11 10.31 -9.74
N PRO A 107 -8.62 10.39 -10.98
CA PRO A 107 -9.21 9.24 -11.66
C PRO A 107 -8.32 7.98 -11.69
N SER A 108 -6.99 8.16 -11.64
CA SER A 108 -5.99 7.09 -11.55
C SER A 108 -5.47 6.82 -10.13
N GLY A 109 -5.98 7.54 -9.13
CA GLY A 109 -5.56 7.45 -7.73
C GLY A 109 -6.20 6.28 -6.99
N ARG A 110 -5.67 5.95 -5.81
CA ARG A 110 -6.11 4.78 -5.04
C ARG A 110 -7.41 4.99 -4.25
N MET A 111 -7.84 6.24 -4.10
CA MET A 111 -9.02 6.66 -3.33
C MET A 111 -10.21 7.08 -4.22
N VAL A 112 -10.22 6.69 -5.50
CA VAL A 112 -11.30 7.05 -6.46
C VAL A 112 -12.69 6.75 -5.88
N SER A 113 -13.56 7.75 -6.03
CA SER A 113 -14.99 7.71 -5.71
C SER A 113 -15.80 8.19 -6.91
N LYS A 114 -16.96 7.58 -7.14
CA LYS A 114 -17.95 8.11 -8.10
C LYS A 114 -18.83 9.20 -7.48
N GLU A 115 -18.94 9.23 -6.15
CA GLU A 115 -19.75 10.22 -5.45
C GLU A 115 -18.94 11.53 -5.27
N LYS A 116 -19.49 12.66 -5.74
CA LYS A 116 -18.88 14.02 -5.63
C LYS A 116 -18.67 14.51 -4.17
N LYS A 117 -18.88 13.66 -3.17
CA LYS A 117 -18.65 13.96 -1.75
C LYS A 117 -17.32 13.33 -1.37
N GLY A 118 -16.29 14.17 -1.24
CA GLY A 118 -14.91 13.75 -1.02
C GLY A 118 -14.77 12.64 0.03
N TRP A 119 -13.74 11.82 -0.14
CA TRP A 119 -13.24 10.83 0.83
C TRP A 119 -14.01 9.53 0.96
N LEU A 120 -15.26 9.50 0.54
CA LEU A 120 -16.03 8.27 0.48
C LEU A 120 -15.48 7.43 -0.65
N VAL A 121 -15.04 6.20 -0.34
CA VAL A 121 -14.83 5.22 -1.41
C VAL A 121 -16.22 4.87 -1.94
N ASP A 122 -16.33 4.68 -3.26
CA ASP A 122 -17.59 4.28 -3.89
C ASP A 122 -18.22 3.14 -3.07
N LYS A 123 -19.53 3.25 -2.79
CA LYS A 123 -20.25 2.25 -2.00
C LYS A 123 -20.25 0.97 -2.82
N GLY A 124 -19.26 0.12 -2.57
CA GLY A 124 -19.16 -1.20 -3.19
C GLY A 124 -20.45 -1.99 -3.02
N ASP A 125 -20.59 -3.03 -3.83
CA ASP A 125 -21.71 -3.96 -3.74
C ASP A 125 -21.22 -5.22 -3.01
N PRO A 126 -21.77 -5.56 -1.83
CA PRO A 126 -21.40 -6.76 -1.09
C PRO A 126 -21.43 -8.04 -1.93
N ALA A 127 -22.39 -8.15 -2.87
CA ALA A 127 -22.55 -9.32 -3.72
C ALA A 127 -21.33 -9.56 -4.63
N LYS A 128 -20.56 -8.50 -4.94
CA LYS A 128 -19.32 -8.64 -5.73
C LYS A 128 -18.26 -9.48 -5.04
N ALA A 129 -18.31 -9.60 -3.71
CA ALA A 129 -17.35 -10.37 -2.94
C ALA A 129 -17.76 -11.85 -2.76
N HIS A 130 -19.00 -12.21 -3.09
CA HIS A 130 -19.52 -13.58 -2.95
C HIS A 130 -19.21 -14.42 -4.19
N VAL A 131 -17.91 -14.51 -4.50
CA VAL A 131 -17.36 -15.25 -5.64
C VAL A 131 -16.24 -16.14 -5.13
N VAL A 132 -16.27 -17.43 -5.46
CA VAL A 132 -15.20 -18.37 -5.07
C VAL A 132 -13.91 -18.06 -5.82
N GLY A 133 -12.78 -18.18 -5.12
CA GLY A 133 -11.45 -17.98 -5.72
C GLY A 133 -10.99 -16.53 -5.72
N HIS A 134 -10.15 -16.16 -6.70
CA HIS A 134 -9.43 -14.89 -6.70
C HIS A 134 -10.29 -13.65 -6.92
N ASN A 135 -11.44 -13.79 -7.59
CA ASN A 135 -12.32 -12.66 -7.95
C ASN A 135 -11.58 -11.53 -8.70
N TRP A 136 -10.74 -11.88 -9.67
CA TRP A 136 -9.91 -10.94 -10.46
C TRP A 136 -8.87 -10.13 -9.66
N ILE A 137 -8.61 -10.53 -8.41
CA ILE A 137 -7.60 -9.93 -7.52
C ILE A 137 -6.37 -10.83 -7.48
N ARG A 138 -5.19 -10.23 -7.55
CA ARG A 138 -3.90 -10.93 -7.61
C ARG A 138 -3.24 -10.90 -6.23
N ALA A 139 -2.67 -12.01 -5.79
CA ALA A 139 -1.91 -12.03 -4.54
C ALA A 139 -0.80 -10.96 -4.56
N GLY A 140 -0.77 -10.11 -3.53
CA GLY A 140 0.05 -8.89 -3.49
C GLY A 140 -0.76 -7.60 -3.69
N ASP A 141 -1.96 -7.68 -4.28
CA ASP A 141 -2.84 -6.51 -4.41
C ASP A 141 -3.05 -5.84 -3.06
N TRP A 142 -3.00 -4.51 -3.08
CA TRP A 142 -2.94 -3.70 -1.88
C TRP A 142 -3.89 -2.51 -1.93
N TRP A 143 -4.50 -2.20 -0.78
CA TRP A 143 -5.44 -1.11 -0.60
C TRP A 143 -5.05 -0.21 0.56
N ILE A 144 -5.20 1.11 0.38
CA ILE A 144 -4.96 2.12 1.43
C ILE A 144 -5.77 1.83 2.71
N LYS A 145 -7.01 1.34 2.56
CA LYS A 145 -7.92 1.02 3.67
C LYS A 145 -8.91 -0.10 3.27
N PRO A 146 -9.51 -0.81 4.25
CA PRO A 146 -10.49 -1.87 3.98
C PRO A 146 -11.66 -1.45 3.08
N ALA A 147 -12.10 -0.19 3.15
CA ALA A 147 -13.18 0.29 2.28
C ALA A 147 -12.83 0.25 0.78
N CYS A 148 -11.56 0.36 0.40
CA CYS A 148 -11.16 0.17 -1.00
C CYS A 148 -11.19 -1.31 -1.40
N ALA A 149 -10.78 -2.21 -0.49
CA ALA A 149 -10.91 -3.65 -0.72
C ALA A 149 -12.38 -4.08 -0.87
N PHE A 150 -13.28 -3.45 -0.09
CA PHE A 150 -14.73 -3.63 -0.22
C PHE A 150 -15.25 -3.15 -1.59
N ARG A 151 -14.88 -1.94 -2.01
CA ARG A 151 -15.23 -1.39 -3.34
C ARG A 151 -14.84 -2.34 -4.47
N ASP A 152 -13.65 -2.91 -4.37
CA ASP A 152 -13.06 -3.76 -5.39
C ASP A 152 -13.53 -5.22 -5.31
N GLY A 153 -14.49 -5.54 -4.43
CA GLY A 153 -15.09 -6.87 -4.31
C GLY A 153 -14.18 -7.91 -3.63
N ALA A 154 -13.12 -7.50 -2.95
CA ALA A 154 -12.27 -8.43 -2.21
C ALA A 154 -12.99 -9.01 -0.99
N ILE A 155 -13.77 -8.16 -0.31
CA ILE A 155 -14.52 -8.41 0.92
C ILE A 155 -15.90 -7.76 0.83
N ASP A 156 -16.86 -8.22 1.63
CA ASP A 156 -18.24 -7.69 1.70
C ASP A 156 -18.47 -6.69 2.86
N ASN A 157 -17.49 -6.51 3.74
CA ASN A 157 -17.58 -5.62 4.89
C ASN A 157 -16.22 -5.01 5.24
N PRO A 158 -16.08 -3.67 5.27
CA PRO A 158 -14.80 -3.02 5.60
C PRO A 158 -14.41 -3.08 7.08
N LYS A 159 -15.27 -3.61 7.97
CA LYS A 159 -14.98 -3.70 9.42
C LYS A 159 -14.03 -4.85 9.79
N GLY A 160 -13.79 -5.81 8.89
CA GLY A 160 -13.02 -7.03 9.20
C GLY A 160 -13.90 -8.27 9.34
N GLY A 161 -13.25 -9.40 9.58
CA GLY A 161 -13.92 -10.68 9.80
C GLY A 161 -14.18 -11.46 8.51
N ILE A 162 -15.21 -12.30 8.54
CA ILE A 162 -15.51 -13.26 7.49
C ILE A 162 -16.50 -12.67 6.48
N THR A 163 -16.17 -12.78 5.19
CA THR A 163 -17.09 -12.57 4.07
C THR A 163 -17.69 -13.91 3.68
N ALA A 164 -19.01 -14.04 3.79
CA ALA A 164 -19.70 -15.31 3.61
C ALA A 164 -21.19 -15.11 3.31
N ASP A 165 -21.80 -16.14 2.72
CA ASP A 165 -23.24 -16.27 2.50
C ASP A 165 -23.71 -17.70 2.85
N ASP A 166 -24.79 -18.17 2.22
CA ASP A 166 -25.32 -19.51 2.39
C ASP A 166 -24.42 -20.61 1.82
N ASP A 167 -23.65 -20.32 0.77
CA ASP A 167 -22.79 -21.27 0.07
C ASP A 167 -21.45 -21.49 0.78
N GLY A 168 -20.92 -20.48 1.46
CA GLY A 168 -19.72 -20.63 2.27
C GLY A 168 -19.03 -19.33 2.59
N ALA A 169 -17.80 -19.44 3.07
CA ALA A 169 -16.90 -18.31 3.26
C ALA A 169 -16.06 -18.06 2.00
N TYR A 170 -15.93 -16.80 1.60
CA TYR A 170 -15.19 -16.37 0.41
C TYR A 170 -13.92 -15.60 0.75
N ALA A 171 -13.92 -14.84 1.85
CA ALA A 171 -12.75 -14.09 2.30
C ALA A 171 -12.69 -13.95 3.82
N ILE A 172 -11.48 -13.75 4.34
CA ILE A 172 -11.21 -13.38 5.73
C ILE A 172 -10.33 -12.13 5.70
N LEU A 173 -10.75 -11.07 6.40
CA LEU A 173 -9.93 -9.90 6.69
C LEU A 173 -9.44 -9.94 8.14
N LEU A 174 -8.16 -10.21 8.32
CA LEU A 174 -7.44 -10.21 9.59
C LEU A 174 -7.05 -8.77 9.95
N SER A 175 -7.51 -8.26 11.11
CA SER A 175 -7.35 -6.84 11.44
C SER A 175 -7.18 -6.49 12.92
N GLY A 176 -7.06 -7.50 13.78
CA GLY A 176 -6.88 -7.38 15.22
C GLY A 176 -5.98 -8.49 15.76
N LYS A 177 -6.55 -9.40 16.56
CA LYS A 177 -5.84 -10.48 17.26
C LYS A 177 -6.28 -11.87 16.80
N GLU A 178 -6.91 -11.95 15.63
CA GLU A 178 -7.55 -13.18 15.15
C GLU A 178 -6.53 -14.20 14.61
N GLU A 179 -5.35 -13.74 14.19
CA GLU A 179 -4.21 -14.60 13.85
C GLU A 179 -3.41 -14.94 15.11
N LEU A 180 -3.30 -16.22 15.43
CA LEU A 180 -2.64 -16.70 16.65
C LEU A 180 -1.15 -16.95 16.43
N GLU A 181 -0.42 -17.00 17.54
CA GLU A 181 0.98 -17.45 17.58
C GLU A 181 1.13 -18.86 16.99
N GLY A 182 2.27 -19.11 16.32
CA GLY A 182 2.49 -20.33 15.54
C GLY A 182 2.01 -20.25 14.09
N SER A 183 1.35 -19.15 13.69
CA SER A 183 1.07 -18.87 12.29
C SER A 183 2.36 -18.55 11.52
N GLU A 184 2.42 -19.05 10.30
CA GLU A 184 3.47 -18.83 9.31
C GLU A 184 2.89 -18.14 8.06
N PRO A 185 3.71 -17.62 7.14
CA PRO A 185 3.20 -16.96 5.94
C PRO A 185 2.22 -17.83 5.13
N ASN A 186 2.48 -19.14 5.05
CA ASN A 186 1.67 -20.09 4.28
C ASN A 186 0.69 -20.92 5.13
N SER A 187 0.70 -20.79 6.45
CA SER A 187 -0.12 -21.58 7.37
C SER A 187 -0.66 -20.70 8.49
N ILE A 188 -1.97 -20.54 8.58
CA ILE A 188 -2.61 -19.60 9.51
C ILE A 188 -3.37 -20.37 10.56
N ILE A 189 -3.18 -19.97 11.81
CA ILE A 189 -4.02 -20.39 12.94
C ILE A 189 -4.98 -19.22 13.23
N TYR A 190 -6.24 -19.39 12.84
CA TYR A 190 -7.24 -18.34 12.86
C TYR A 190 -8.30 -18.59 13.95
N ARG A 191 -8.52 -17.58 14.79
CA ARG A 191 -9.57 -17.55 15.79
C ARG A 191 -10.59 -16.44 15.45
N PRO A 192 -11.76 -16.78 14.89
CA PRO A 192 -12.80 -15.79 14.64
C PRO A 192 -13.39 -15.26 15.95
N ASP A 193 -14.10 -14.14 15.85
CA ASP A 193 -14.97 -13.66 16.91
C ASP A 193 -15.99 -14.76 17.28
N PRO A 194 -16.08 -15.18 18.56
CA PRO A 194 -17.01 -16.24 18.98
C PRO A 194 -18.49 -15.86 18.77
N THR A 195 -18.80 -14.58 18.59
CA THR A 195 -20.14 -14.09 18.30
C THR A 195 -20.46 -14.03 16.80
N ASP A 196 -19.46 -14.08 15.91
CA ASP A 196 -19.68 -14.00 14.46
C ASP A 196 -20.28 -15.31 13.93
N PRO A 197 -21.57 -15.35 13.52
CA PRO A 197 -22.20 -16.57 13.04
C PRO A 197 -21.56 -17.10 11.75
N LYS A 198 -20.84 -16.27 10.99
CA LYS A 198 -20.18 -16.67 9.75
C LYS A 198 -19.03 -17.64 9.99
N ARG A 199 -18.52 -17.77 11.22
CA ARG A 199 -17.49 -18.75 11.58
C ARG A 199 -17.86 -20.18 11.18
N PHE A 200 -19.15 -20.52 11.24
CA PHE A 200 -19.62 -21.86 10.89
C PHE A 200 -19.49 -22.16 9.39
N LYS A 201 -19.43 -21.12 8.54
CA LYS A 201 -19.25 -21.28 7.09
C LYS A 201 -17.86 -21.83 6.74
N LEU A 202 -16.86 -21.63 7.60
CA LEU A 202 -15.52 -22.21 7.41
C LEU A 202 -15.50 -23.75 7.54
N MET A 203 -16.42 -24.35 8.30
CA MET A 203 -16.57 -25.81 8.33
C MET A 203 -17.11 -26.34 7.00
N LYS A 204 -18.08 -25.64 6.41
CA LYS A 204 -18.58 -25.95 5.06
C LYS A 204 -17.46 -25.83 4.01
N ASN A 205 -16.58 -24.83 4.14
CA ASN A 205 -15.40 -24.72 3.27
C ASN A 205 -14.44 -25.91 3.40
N LEU A 206 -14.28 -26.49 4.59
CA LEU A 206 -13.47 -27.71 4.78
C LEU A 206 -14.10 -28.90 4.03
N GLU A 207 -15.40 -29.12 4.20
CA GLU A 207 -16.13 -30.21 3.55
C GLU A 207 -16.11 -30.10 2.02
N LEU A 208 -16.40 -28.90 1.49
CA LEU A 208 -16.45 -28.62 0.06
C LEU A 208 -15.07 -28.32 -0.55
N ARG A 209 -14.02 -28.31 0.28
CA ARG A 209 -12.65 -27.89 -0.10
C ARG A 209 -12.63 -26.51 -0.77
N MET A 210 -13.52 -25.61 -0.40
CA MET A 210 -13.63 -24.29 -1.02
C MET A 210 -12.51 -23.35 -0.54
N PRO A 211 -11.78 -22.69 -1.46
CA PRO A 211 -10.76 -21.72 -1.07
C PRO A 211 -11.36 -20.44 -0.51
N VAL A 212 -10.61 -19.78 0.36
CA VAL A 212 -10.95 -18.52 1.03
C VAL A 212 -9.85 -17.50 0.72
N ARG A 213 -10.22 -16.31 0.26
CA ARG A 213 -9.29 -15.18 0.10
C ARG A 213 -8.81 -14.71 1.48
N MET A 214 -7.51 -14.60 1.66
CA MET A 214 -6.92 -14.10 2.89
C MET A 214 -6.41 -12.68 2.72
N LEU A 215 -6.90 -11.75 3.53
CA LEU A 215 -6.43 -10.37 3.57
C LEU A 215 -5.86 -10.07 4.96
N ARG A 216 -4.68 -9.45 5.01
CA ARG A 216 -4.07 -8.94 6.24
C ARG A 216 -4.06 -7.41 6.24
N SER A 217 -4.49 -6.81 7.34
CA SER A 217 -4.48 -5.35 7.57
C SER A 217 -3.26 -4.92 8.37
N TRP A 218 -2.82 -3.68 8.20
CA TRP A 218 -1.75 -3.07 9.01
C TRP A 218 -2.06 -2.97 10.51
N ARG A 219 -3.34 -3.14 10.88
CA ARG A 219 -3.80 -3.18 12.28
C ARG A 219 -3.69 -4.56 12.92
N LEU A 220 -3.41 -5.59 12.12
CA LEU A 220 -3.25 -6.95 12.59
C LEU A 220 -2.05 -7.03 13.55
N GLN A 221 -2.24 -7.65 14.70
CA GLN A 221 -1.19 -7.89 15.70
C GLN A 221 -0.41 -9.15 15.34
N SER A 222 0.24 -9.12 14.18
CA SER A 222 1.01 -10.21 13.62
C SER A 222 2.18 -9.66 12.82
N VAL A 223 3.31 -10.34 12.88
CA VAL A 223 4.51 -10.00 12.08
C VAL A 223 4.26 -10.17 10.58
N TRP A 224 3.20 -10.89 10.19
CA TRP A 224 2.82 -11.12 8.80
C TRP A 224 1.92 -10.03 8.21
N GLY A 225 1.40 -9.13 9.06
CA GLY A 225 0.62 -7.97 8.63
C GLY A 225 1.44 -7.01 7.76
N PRO A 226 0.83 -6.36 6.75
CA PRO A 226 1.53 -5.34 5.98
C PRO A 226 1.84 -4.12 6.86
N ARG A 227 2.94 -3.42 6.60
CA ARG A 227 3.32 -2.22 7.37
C ARG A 227 2.37 -1.02 7.17
N ALA A 228 1.56 -1.05 6.12
CA ALA A 228 0.59 -0.02 5.75
C ALA A 228 -0.59 -0.67 5.01
N GLY A 229 -1.78 -0.09 5.11
CA GLY A 229 -2.98 -0.52 4.35
C GLY A 229 -3.44 -1.96 4.57
N VAL A 230 -4.02 -2.57 3.54
CA VAL A 230 -4.54 -3.95 3.53
C VAL A 230 -3.93 -4.67 2.33
N ARG A 231 -3.41 -5.86 2.54
CA ARG A 231 -2.80 -6.69 1.49
C ARG A 231 -3.59 -7.98 1.32
N TYR A 232 -3.83 -8.38 0.07
CA TYR A 232 -4.37 -9.70 -0.25
C TYR A 232 -3.24 -10.72 -0.40
N ASP A 233 -3.24 -11.74 0.44
CA ASP A 233 -2.16 -12.72 0.54
C ASP A 233 -2.37 -13.96 -0.35
N GLY A 234 -3.56 -14.10 -0.92
CA GLY A 234 -3.93 -15.20 -1.80
C GLY A 234 -5.06 -16.07 -1.24
N LEU A 235 -5.26 -17.21 -1.87
CA LEU A 235 -6.21 -18.25 -1.52
C LEU A 235 -5.61 -19.22 -0.52
N TYR A 236 -6.39 -19.52 0.52
CA TYR A 236 -6.12 -20.53 1.53
C TYR A 236 -7.26 -21.53 1.54
N ARG A 237 -7.03 -22.72 2.07
CA ARG A 237 -8.08 -23.70 2.37
C ARG A 237 -8.05 -24.01 3.85
N VAL A 238 -9.22 -24.22 4.43
CA VAL A 238 -9.33 -24.76 5.78
C VAL A 238 -8.82 -26.20 5.73
N THR A 239 -7.84 -26.53 6.57
CA THR A 239 -7.24 -27.87 6.68
C THR A 239 -7.75 -28.62 7.90
N GLY A 240 -8.29 -27.89 8.88
CA GLY A 240 -8.91 -28.47 10.07
C GLY A 240 -9.46 -27.38 10.98
N TRP A 241 -10.13 -27.80 12.05
CA TRP A 241 -10.59 -26.91 13.11
C TRP A 241 -10.65 -27.66 14.44
N SER A 242 -10.63 -26.91 15.54
CA SER A 242 -10.79 -27.40 16.90
C SER A 242 -11.63 -26.44 17.71
N THR A 243 -12.19 -26.91 18.82
CA THR A 243 -12.97 -26.10 19.77
C THR A 243 -12.39 -26.21 21.16
N LYS A 244 -12.49 -25.12 21.91
CA LYS A 244 -12.14 -25.08 23.33
C LYS A 244 -13.21 -24.30 24.09
N LEU A 245 -13.53 -24.74 25.30
CA LEU A 245 -14.36 -23.98 26.22
C LEU A 245 -13.45 -23.01 26.99
N GLU A 246 -13.65 -21.70 26.79
CA GLU A 246 -12.94 -20.63 27.49
C GLU A 246 -13.96 -19.65 28.07
N ASP A 247 -13.89 -19.40 29.38
CA ASP A 247 -14.80 -18.50 30.11
C ASP A 247 -16.30 -18.77 29.86
N GLY A 248 -16.67 -20.05 29.71
CA GLY A 248 -18.04 -20.49 29.45
C GLY A 248 -18.50 -20.32 28.00
N LEU A 249 -17.63 -19.88 27.09
CA LEU A 249 -17.89 -19.74 25.66
C LEU A 249 -17.09 -20.77 24.85
N ILE A 250 -17.73 -21.35 23.83
CA ILE A 250 -17.05 -22.25 22.90
C ILE A 250 -16.33 -21.40 21.85
N THR A 251 -14.99 -21.41 21.93
CA THR A 251 -14.11 -20.75 20.97
C THR A 251 -13.68 -21.73 19.89
N PHE A 252 -13.78 -21.31 18.63
CA PHE A 252 -13.31 -22.08 17.49
C PHE A 252 -11.90 -21.64 17.09
N THR A 253 -11.07 -22.60 16.70
CA THR A 253 -9.77 -22.34 16.07
C THR A 253 -9.74 -23.08 14.74
N PHE A 254 -9.44 -22.38 13.65
CA PHE A 254 -9.31 -22.93 12.31
C PHE A 254 -7.85 -22.93 11.88
N TYR A 255 -7.44 -24.00 11.21
CA TYR A 255 -6.13 -24.12 10.58
C TYR A 255 -6.32 -23.94 9.07
N LEU A 256 -5.54 -23.04 8.46
CA LEU A 256 -5.64 -22.75 7.04
C LEU A 256 -4.28 -22.87 6.35
N GLY A 257 -4.21 -23.63 5.26
CA GLY A 257 -3.03 -23.75 4.42
C GLY A 257 -3.18 -22.98 3.12
N ARG A 258 -2.13 -22.29 2.68
CA ARG A 258 -2.12 -21.52 1.42
C ARG A 258 -2.07 -22.47 0.21
N ASN A 259 -2.82 -22.16 -0.85
CA ASN A 259 -2.78 -22.94 -2.10
C ASN A 259 -1.44 -22.71 -2.84
N GLU A 260 -0.95 -23.74 -3.53
CA GLU A 260 0.36 -23.74 -4.23
C GLU A 260 0.36 -22.94 -5.55
N ASP A 261 -0.76 -22.86 -6.27
CA ASP A 261 -0.87 -22.26 -7.62
C ASP A 261 -0.91 -20.71 -7.62
N GLN A 262 -0.05 -20.07 -6.83
CA GLN A 262 -0.06 -18.63 -6.61
C GLN A 262 1.36 -18.09 -6.43
N PRO A 263 1.61 -16.78 -6.67
CA PRO A 263 2.90 -16.18 -6.38
C PRO A 263 3.38 -16.52 -4.96
N PRO A 264 4.68 -16.83 -4.74
CA PRO A 264 5.17 -17.20 -3.42
C PRO A 264 5.00 -16.05 -2.42
N MET A 265 4.80 -16.38 -1.14
CA MET A 265 4.60 -15.35 -0.11
C MET A 265 5.78 -14.36 0.00
N SER A 266 7.00 -14.76 -0.36
CA SER A 266 8.16 -13.86 -0.42
C SER A 266 8.00 -12.74 -1.47
N GLN A 267 7.21 -12.95 -2.52
CA GLN A 267 6.85 -11.92 -3.49
C GLN A 267 5.68 -11.08 -2.98
N VAL A 268 4.64 -11.72 -2.43
CA VAL A 268 3.47 -11.04 -1.86
C VAL A 268 3.87 -10.08 -0.75
N MET A 269 4.74 -10.51 0.16
CA MET A 269 5.23 -9.72 1.30
C MET A 269 6.08 -8.51 0.90
N ARG A 270 6.43 -8.33 -0.38
CA ARG A 270 7.03 -7.09 -0.88
C ARG A 270 6.04 -5.92 -0.86
N HIS A 271 4.74 -6.21 -0.77
CA HIS A 271 3.72 -5.19 -0.58
C HIS A 271 3.52 -4.89 0.93
N PRO A 272 3.33 -3.62 1.30
CA PRO A 272 3.24 -2.46 0.42
C PRO A 272 4.59 -2.06 -0.20
N THR A 273 4.57 -1.67 -1.48
CA THR A 273 5.69 -1.04 -2.19
C THR A 273 6.04 0.33 -1.60
N ALA A 274 7.17 0.91 -1.99
CA ALA A 274 7.55 2.25 -1.52
C ALA A 274 6.49 3.31 -1.90
N GLU A 275 5.93 3.21 -3.11
CA GLU A 275 4.84 4.08 -3.57
C GLU A 275 3.55 3.87 -2.76
N GLU A 276 3.23 2.63 -2.39
CA GLU A 276 2.06 2.31 -1.55
C GLU A 276 2.20 2.87 -0.14
N ILE A 277 3.41 2.84 0.39
CA ILE A 277 3.74 3.47 1.67
C ILE A 277 3.58 4.99 1.57
N ASP A 278 4.04 5.62 0.49
CA ASP A 278 3.86 7.07 0.27
C ASP A 278 2.38 7.44 0.23
N ASP A 279 1.61 6.74 -0.61
CA ASP A 279 0.17 6.96 -0.77
C ASP A 279 -0.57 6.79 0.59
N TRP A 280 -0.16 5.81 1.39
CA TRP A 280 -0.73 5.60 2.72
C TRP A 280 -0.35 6.68 3.72
N LYS A 281 0.91 7.15 3.71
CA LYS A 281 1.38 8.22 4.59
C LYS A 281 0.62 9.52 4.31
N ASP A 282 0.50 9.89 3.04
CA ASP A 282 -0.30 11.04 2.62
C ASP A 282 -1.74 10.89 3.09
N TYR A 283 -2.34 9.71 2.89
CA TYR A 283 -3.69 9.45 3.38
C TYR A 283 -3.82 9.65 4.90
N GLN A 284 -2.87 9.16 5.70
CA GLN A 284 -2.90 9.30 7.16
C GLN A 284 -2.70 10.75 7.61
N GLU A 285 -1.76 11.47 6.99
CA GLU A 285 -1.49 12.87 7.32
C GLU A 285 -2.73 13.72 7.05
N ILE A 286 -3.31 13.57 5.86
CA ILE A 286 -4.49 14.33 5.49
C ILE A 286 -5.65 13.95 6.42
N LYS A 287 -5.89 12.67 6.66
CA LYS A 287 -6.91 12.20 7.63
C LYS A 287 -6.71 12.79 9.03
N SER A 288 -5.46 12.92 9.49
CA SER A 288 -5.13 13.51 10.79
C SER A 288 -5.48 15.00 10.85
N GLN A 289 -5.07 15.76 9.83
CA GLN A 289 -5.38 17.18 9.70
C GLN A 289 -6.89 17.43 9.81
N PHE A 290 -7.72 16.63 9.14
CA PHE A 290 -9.17 16.83 9.18
C PHE A 290 -9.87 16.38 10.45
N ARG A 291 -9.33 15.37 11.16
CA ARG A 291 -9.83 15.03 12.51
C ARG A 291 -9.59 16.17 13.51
N GLY A 292 -8.50 16.91 13.37
CA GLY A 292 -8.16 18.03 14.24
C GLY A 292 -9.03 19.28 14.04
N ILE A 293 -9.63 19.46 12.86
CA ILE A 293 -10.38 20.69 12.51
C ILE A 293 -11.90 20.50 12.71
N GLY A 294 -12.36 19.33 13.19
CA GLY A 294 -13.79 19.07 13.42
C GLY A 294 -14.66 19.06 12.15
N LEU A 295 -14.05 19.11 10.97
CA LEU A 295 -14.75 19.06 9.69
C LEU A 295 -15.13 17.63 9.35
N ALA A 296 -16.41 17.41 9.06
CA ALA A 296 -16.95 16.10 8.68
C ALA A 296 -16.43 15.60 7.32
N SER A 297 -15.85 16.46 6.47
CA SER A 297 -15.28 16.10 5.17
C SER A 297 -14.28 17.17 4.64
N PRO A 298 -13.16 16.77 4.02
CA PRO A 298 -12.20 17.66 3.34
C PRO A 298 -12.67 18.18 1.96
N PRO A 299 -12.02 19.23 1.40
CA PRO A 299 -12.42 19.86 0.15
C PRO A 299 -12.21 18.98 -1.09
N SER A 300 -12.88 19.34 -2.20
CA SER A 300 -12.85 18.61 -3.48
C SER A 300 -11.45 18.52 -4.09
N GLU A 301 -11.21 17.53 -4.98
CA GLU A 301 -9.93 17.31 -5.69
C GLU A 301 -9.38 18.59 -6.34
N LYS A 302 -10.26 19.39 -6.97
CA LYS A 302 -9.88 20.66 -7.60
C LYS A 302 -9.37 21.69 -6.59
N GLN A 303 -10.01 21.78 -5.43
CA GLN A 303 -9.61 22.68 -4.36
C GLN A 303 -8.35 22.17 -3.64
N TRP A 304 -8.19 20.86 -3.53
CA TRP A 304 -7.00 20.22 -2.97
C TRP A 304 -5.76 20.34 -3.86
N LEU A 305 -5.91 20.19 -5.17
CA LEU A 305 -4.86 20.48 -6.15
C LEU A 305 -4.51 21.98 -6.16
N MET A 306 -5.50 22.86 -6.00
CA MET A 306 -5.29 24.31 -5.87
C MET A 306 -4.57 24.67 -4.56
N ASP A 307 -4.94 24.07 -3.44
CA ASP A 307 -4.33 24.34 -2.12
C ASP A 307 -2.91 23.78 -2.07
N SER A 308 -2.68 22.57 -2.60
CA SER A 308 -1.34 22.00 -2.74
C SER A 308 -0.45 22.82 -3.70
N ALA A 309 -1.03 23.39 -4.76
CA ALA A 309 -0.31 24.25 -5.70
C ALA A 309 -0.08 25.69 -5.19
N ARG A 310 -0.91 26.15 -4.23
CA ARG A 310 -0.72 27.40 -3.49
C ARG A 310 0.41 27.26 -2.47
N ASP A 311 0.44 26.14 -1.75
CA ASP A 311 1.52 25.82 -0.79
C ASP A 311 2.86 25.58 -1.50
N SER A 312 2.85 25.02 -2.72
CA SER A 312 4.06 24.84 -3.53
C SER A 312 4.49 26.08 -4.34
N GLY A 313 3.79 27.22 -4.20
CA GLY A 313 4.14 28.49 -4.86
C GLY A 313 3.97 28.51 -6.39
N TYR A 314 3.30 27.52 -6.99
CA TYR A 314 3.29 27.32 -8.44
C TYR A 314 2.40 28.34 -9.20
N PHE A 315 1.40 28.92 -8.53
CA PHE A 315 0.47 29.87 -9.15
C PHE A 315 0.87 31.35 -9.04
N SER A 316 1.85 31.72 -8.22
CA SER A 316 2.23 33.13 -8.04
C SER A 316 3.02 33.70 -9.22
N ARG A 317 3.61 32.86 -10.09
CA ARG A 317 4.46 33.31 -11.22
C ARG A 317 3.75 33.42 -12.57
N ARG A 318 2.51 32.94 -12.72
CA ARG A 318 1.74 33.08 -13.98
C ARG A 318 0.78 34.28 -14.01
N ALA A 319 0.53 34.94 -12.88
CA ALA A 319 -0.34 36.12 -12.82
C ALA A 319 0.41 37.46 -13.01
N SER A 320 1.70 37.43 -13.38
CA SER A 320 2.54 38.64 -13.55
C SER A 320 2.93 38.92 -15.01
N LYS A 321 2.30 38.27 -15.98
CA LYS A 321 2.41 38.59 -17.39
C LYS A 321 1.03 38.60 -18.04
N GLU A 322 0.31 39.70 -17.82
CA GLU A 322 -0.55 40.34 -18.80
C GLU A 322 -0.60 41.83 -18.48
#